data_AF-A0A7J2NNB8-F1
#
_entry.id   AF-A0A7J2NNB8-F1
#
_cell.length_a   1.000
_cell.length_b   1.000
_cell.length_c   1.000
_cell.angle_alpha   90.00
_cell.angle_beta   90.00
_cell.angle_gamma   90.00
#
_symmetry.space_group_name_H-M   'P 1'
#
loop_
_entity.id
_entity.type
_entity.pdbx_description
1 polymer ?
#
loop_
_entity_poly.entity_id
_entity_poly.type
_entity_poly.pdbx_seq_one_letter_code
_entity_poly.pdbx_strand_id
1 'polypeptide(L)'
;MRRKFVLGLLVPVLVLSMILCGFSNFNGANQDHHEELTYGLDPTLPKSEPANAETAGLEPTLEQKPTEHEQTGSELAESEPTGFESIQSEPKPEPMDPETTQPTPLTQTNYSIPVANAIKFFGQSQEAEAMLWLDVMHRRFGIEEFVNSLQRFDQLVYLHPDRSSVRLFRRIADYDNPVYAEDLKRVKSALDRITLPALYCDRLDFPSDYLLVLEEGVRQGGYHLTHVLLAWIWIQENGCEVDLADGFIEEMYHANAALINTDPIVTDLELEAAAFLCLAGQSELIDDAFLDRVISSQGIDGGWESSERWHTTVLGLLFLMHVEFPSDAYPPVLSPCPA
;
A
#
# COMPACT_ATOMS: atom_id res chain seq x y z
N MET A 1 -51.29 -21.25 34.00
CA MET A 1 -51.43 -21.48 32.54
C MET A 1 -50.04 -21.45 31.93
N ARG A 2 -49.55 -22.63 31.50
CA ARG A 2 -48.25 -22.82 30.84
C ARG A 2 -48.49 -22.86 29.34
N ARG A 3 -47.68 -22.16 28.54
CA ARG A 3 -47.49 -22.51 27.12
C ARG A 3 -46.02 -22.82 26.89
N LYS A 4 -45.78 -24.10 26.65
CA LYS A 4 -44.55 -24.69 26.12
C LYS A 4 -44.64 -24.58 24.59
N PHE A 5 -43.53 -24.27 23.93
CA PHE A 5 -43.34 -24.61 22.53
C PHE A 5 -42.01 -25.38 22.43
N VAL A 6 -42.13 -26.65 22.02
CA VAL A 6 -41.06 -27.56 21.64
C VAL A 6 -41.60 -28.33 20.43
N LEU A 7 -40.97 -28.16 19.26
CA LEU A 7 -40.86 -29.09 18.11
C LEU A 7 -40.28 -28.27 16.94
N GLY A 8 -39.28 -28.69 16.16
CA GLY A 8 -38.54 -29.94 16.08
C GLY A 8 -37.43 -29.82 15.02
N LEU A 9 -36.36 -30.61 15.19
CA LEU A 9 -35.27 -30.83 14.24
C LEU A 9 -35.76 -31.41 12.89
N LEU A 10 -35.14 -31.00 11.77
CA LEU A 10 -34.29 -31.85 10.89
C LEU A 10 -33.86 -31.11 9.60
N VAL A 11 -32.56 -31.21 9.31
CA VAL A 11 -31.78 -30.70 8.15
C VAL A 11 -31.84 -31.75 7.01
N PRO A 12 -31.71 -31.39 5.72
CA PRO A 12 -30.42 -31.62 5.02
C PRO A 12 -30.03 -30.58 3.93
N VAL A 13 -28.74 -30.21 3.94
CA VAL A 13 -27.76 -30.18 2.82
C VAL A 13 -28.19 -29.67 1.43
N LEU A 14 -27.35 -28.78 0.85
CA LEU A 14 -27.32 -28.11 -0.48
C LEU A 14 -27.73 -26.63 -0.37
N VAL A 15 -26.86 -25.63 -0.49
CA VAL A 15 -25.85 -25.41 -1.54
C VAL A 15 -24.57 -24.82 -0.93
N LEU A 16 -23.52 -25.63 -0.99
CA LEU A 16 -22.12 -25.24 -0.85
C LEU A 16 -21.63 -24.92 -2.26
N SER A 17 -21.61 -23.64 -2.65
CA SER A 17 -20.81 -23.13 -3.78
C SER A 17 -21.00 -21.61 -3.86
N MET A 18 -20.05 -20.83 -3.32
CA MET A 18 -19.75 -19.41 -3.65
C MET A 18 -18.86 -18.77 -2.55
N ILE A 19 -17.72 -19.40 -2.21
CA ILE A 19 -16.68 -18.75 -1.40
C ILE A 19 -15.33 -19.23 -1.95
N LEU A 20 -14.89 -18.65 -3.06
CA LEU A 20 -13.54 -18.83 -3.62
C LEU A 20 -13.31 -17.69 -4.62
N CYS A 21 -12.81 -16.55 -4.15
CA CYS A 21 -12.14 -15.49 -4.93
C CYS A 21 -11.60 -14.45 -3.93
N GLY A 22 -10.51 -14.79 -3.23
CA GLY A 22 -9.66 -13.79 -2.59
C GLY A 22 -8.46 -13.58 -3.51
N PHE A 23 -8.29 -12.35 -3.99
CA PHE A 23 -7.12 -11.85 -4.76
C PHE A 23 -6.75 -12.46 -6.12
N SER A 24 -7.63 -13.19 -6.82
CA SER A 24 -7.35 -13.63 -8.22
C SER A 24 -8.39 -13.25 -9.26
N ASN A 25 -9.40 -12.43 -8.91
CA ASN A 25 -10.45 -12.04 -9.85
C ASN A 25 -10.64 -10.52 -9.96
N PHE A 26 -9.56 -9.76 -9.79
CA PHE A 26 -9.53 -8.35 -10.22
C PHE A 26 -9.20 -8.27 -11.71
N ASN A 27 -10.08 -8.83 -12.54
CA ASN A 27 -10.22 -8.38 -13.92
C ASN A 27 -11.42 -7.43 -13.93
N GLY A 28 -11.15 -6.16 -13.62
CA GLY A 28 -12.01 -5.09 -14.11
C GLY A 28 -12.18 -5.29 -15.61
N ALA A 29 -13.42 -5.29 -16.08
CA ALA A 29 -13.78 -5.69 -17.44
C ALA A 29 -13.06 -4.82 -18.49
N ASN A 30 -11.88 -5.26 -18.92
CA ASN A 30 -11.27 -4.91 -20.18
C ASN A 30 -10.55 -6.18 -20.68
N GLN A 31 -11.29 -7.01 -21.44
CA GLN A 31 -10.72 -8.18 -22.10
C GLN A 31 -9.85 -7.70 -23.27
N ASP A 32 -8.58 -7.41 -22.99
CA ASP A 32 -7.55 -7.44 -24.02
C ASP A 32 -6.77 -8.76 -23.90
N HIS A 33 -6.82 -9.54 -24.98
CA HIS A 33 -6.13 -10.81 -25.13
C HIS A 33 -4.61 -10.57 -25.14
N HIS A 34 -3.93 -10.74 -24.01
CA HIS A 34 -2.47 -10.84 -23.97
C HIS A 34 -2.02 -12.27 -23.61
N GLU A 35 -1.08 -12.76 -24.41
CA GLU A 35 -0.46 -14.08 -24.31
C GLU A 35 0.19 -14.30 -22.92
N GLU A 36 -0.04 -15.49 -22.36
CA GLU A 36 0.46 -15.92 -21.07
C GLU A 36 1.99 -16.13 -21.14
N LEU A 37 2.77 -15.08 -20.84
CA LEU A 37 4.20 -15.20 -20.58
C LEU A 37 4.40 -15.96 -19.27
N THR A 38 4.92 -17.18 -19.36
CA THR A 38 5.33 -17.99 -18.21
C THR A 38 6.70 -17.51 -17.75
N TYR A 39 6.73 -16.73 -16.67
CA TYR A 39 7.97 -16.24 -16.07
C TYR A 39 8.58 -17.32 -15.17
N GLY A 40 9.77 -17.78 -15.52
CA GLY A 40 10.59 -18.64 -14.66
C GLY A 40 11.33 -17.78 -13.65
N LEU A 41 10.79 -17.67 -12.43
CA LEU A 41 11.62 -17.37 -11.26
C LEU A 41 12.45 -18.63 -11.00
N ASP A 42 13.62 -18.71 -11.63
CA ASP A 42 14.55 -19.81 -11.39
C ASP A 42 15.31 -19.47 -10.11
N PRO A 43 15.13 -20.21 -9.00
CA PRO A 43 15.88 -19.96 -7.79
C PRO A 43 17.34 -20.34 -8.04
N THR A 44 18.16 -19.35 -8.39
CA THR A 44 19.61 -19.48 -8.47
C THR A 44 20.16 -19.68 -7.07
N LEU A 45 20.24 -20.93 -6.63
CA LEU A 45 21.11 -21.34 -5.54
C LEU A 45 22.55 -20.86 -5.86
N PRO A 46 23.29 -20.29 -4.90
CA PRO A 46 24.63 -19.78 -5.15
C PRO A 46 25.55 -20.92 -5.58
N LYS A 47 25.90 -20.93 -6.87
CA LYS A 47 26.90 -21.82 -7.45
C LYS A 47 28.27 -21.18 -7.32
N SER A 48 29.17 -21.87 -6.62
CA SER A 48 30.60 -21.57 -6.60
C SER A 48 31.17 -21.53 -8.03
N GLU A 49 31.80 -20.41 -8.40
CA GLU A 49 32.54 -20.24 -9.67
C GLU A 49 33.72 -21.21 -9.79
N PRO A 50 34.13 -21.50 -11.04
CA PRO A 50 35.41 -20.96 -11.46
C PRO A 50 35.44 -20.35 -12.88
N ALA A 51 36.06 -19.17 -12.93
CA ALA A 51 36.99 -18.60 -13.92
C ALA A 51 36.95 -18.97 -15.43
N ASN A 52 36.89 -17.88 -16.21
CA ASN A 52 37.52 -17.60 -17.52
C ASN A 52 37.03 -18.32 -18.80
N ALA A 53 36.57 -17.52 -19.78
CA ALA A 53 37.36 -17.19 -20.99
C ALA A 53 36.65 -16.16 -21.89
N GLU A 54 37.47 -15.27 -22.48
CA GLU A 54 37.18 -14.33 -23.57
C GLU A 54 36.46 -14.96 -24.78
N THR A 55 35.75 -14.17 -25.59
CA THR A 55 36.16 -13.80 -26.97
C THR A 55 35.15 -12.84 -27.64
N ALA A 56 35.73 -11.92 -28.40
CA ALA A 56 35.25 -10.86 -29.30
C ALA A 56 33.97 -11.05 -30.16
N GLY A 57 33.26 -9.92 -30.33
CA GLY A 57 33.19 -9.17 -31.59
C GLY A 57 32.06 -9.46 -32.58
N LEU A 58 31.24 -8.45 -32.88
CA LEU A 58 30.90 -7.93 -34.22
C LEU A 58 29.72 -6.95 -34.17
N GLU A 59 29.95 -5.72 -34.63
CA GLU A 59 28.93 -4.74 -35.02
C GLU A 59 28.16 -5.23 -36.28
N PRO A 60 26.95 -4.68 -36.53
CA PRO A 60 26.92 -3.68 -37.59
C PRO A 60 25.97 -2.49 -37.38
N THR A 61 26.46 -1.38 -37.93
CA THR A 61 25.85 -0.10 -38.30
C THR A 61 24.50 -0.22 -39.01
N LEU A 62 23.54 0.64 -38.68
CA LEU A 62 22.49 1.07 -39.62
C LEU A 62 22.17 2.57 -39.45
N GLU A 63 22.26 3.26 -40.59
CA GLU A 63 21.93 4.66 -40.83
C GLU A 63 20.46 4.98 -40.53
N GLN A 64 20.20 6.13 -39.89
CA GLN A 64 18.95 6.88 -40.11
C GLN A 64 19.22 8.37 -40.32
N LYS A 65 18.57 8.86 -41.38
CA LYS A 65 18.63 10.20 -41.98
C LYS A 65 17.65 11.15 -41.26
N PRO A 66 17.96 12.46 -41.16
CA PRO A 66 17.19 13.39 -40.34
C PRO A 66 15.94 13.90 -41.05
N THR A 67 14.89 14.19 -40.27
CA THR A 67 13.77 15.02 -40.72
C THR A 67 13.72 16.27 -39.85
N GLU A 68 13.95 17.40 -40.50
CA GLU A 68 13.78 18.75 -39.99
C GLU A 68 12.29 19.05 -39.78
N HIS A 69 11.97 19.77 -38.70
CA HIS A 69 10.86 20.70 -38.71
C HIS A 69 11.15 21.90 -37.78
N GLU A 70 11.44 23.03 -38.42
CA GLU A 70 11.01 24.38 -38.02
C GLU A 70 9.54 24.36 -37.51
N GLN A 71 9.05 25.23 -36.62
CA GLN A 71 9.28 26.66 -36.59
C GLN A 71 8.74 27.27 -35.29
N THR A 72 9.48 28.30 -34.89
CA THR A 72 9.29 29.25 -33.81
C THR A 72 7.98 30.04 -33.93
N GLY A 73 7.26 30.22 -32.81
CA GLY A 73 6.11 31.12 -32.69
C GLY A 73 6.11 31.77 -31.32
N SER A 74 6.71 32.96 -31.26
CA SER A 74 6.70 33.89 -30.13
C SER A 74 5.47 34.80 -30.25
N GLU A 75 4.67 34.96 -29.20
CA GLU A 75 4.01 36.25 -29.00
C GLU A 75 3.76 36.57 -27.51
N LEU A 76 4.23 37.77 -27.17
CA LEU A 76 4.16 38.48 -25.91
C LEU A 76 2.74 38.98 -25.63
N ALA A 77 2.35 39.02 -24.36
CA ALA A 77 1.43 40.06 -23.88
C ALA A 77 1.69 40.36 -22.41
N GLU A 78 2.36 41.49 -22.19
CA GLU A 78 2.50 42.21 -20.93
C GLU A 78 1.13 42.64 -20.38
N SER A 79 0.95 42.58 -19.06
CA SER A 79 0.22 43.62 -18.31
C SER A 79 0.49 43.51 -16.81
N GLU A 80 1.43 44.33 -16.33
CA GLU A 80 1.45 44.90 -14.99
C GLU A 80 0.77 46.29 -15.01
N PRO A 81 0.65 47.05 -13.91
CA PRO A 81 0.31 46.68 -12.53
C PRO A 81 -0.79 47.63 -11.99
N THR A 82 -1.39 47.36 -10.83
CA THR A 82 -2.01 48.45 -10.05
C THR A 82 -2.26 48.06 -8.59
N GLY A 83 -1.81 48.92 -7.66
CA GLY A 83 -2.41 49.02 -6.34
C GLY A 83 -1.50 48.71 -5.15
N PHE A 84 -0.49 49.55 -4.92
CA PHE A 84 0.11 49.69 -3.59
C PHE A 84 -0.90 50.40 -2.67
N GLU A 85 -1.45 49.70 -1.68
CA GLU A 85 -2.14 50.31 -0.55
C GLU A 85 -1.21 50.43 0.67
N SER A 86 -1.43 51.54 1.37
CA SER A 86 -0.60 52.14 2.39
C SER A 86 -0.50 51.29 3.66
N ILE A 87 0.73 50.95 4.04
CA ILE A 87 1.10 50.40 5.35
C ILE A 87 0.82 51.46 6.41
N GLN A 88 -0.15 51.20 7.30
CA GLN A 88 -0.26 51.88 8.58
C GLN A 88 0.59 51.11 9.61
N SER A 89 1.61 51.78 10.11
CA SER A 89 2.49 51.31 11.17
C SER A 89 1.76 51.24 12.50
N GLU A 90 1.50 50.02 12.98
CA GLU A 90 1.04 49.75 14.34
C GLU A 90 2.20 49.79 15.36
N PRO A 91 1.92 50.13 16.63
CA PRO A 91 2.94 50.29 17.66
C PRO A 91 3.54 48.94 18.09
N LYS A 92 4.87 48.91 18.16
CA LYS A 92 5.72 47.81 18.64
C LYS A 92 5.31 47.42 20.08
N PRO A 93 4.83 46.18 20.33
CA PRO A 93 4.56 45.70 21.67
C PRO A 93 5.88 45.42 22.42
N GLU A 94 5.87 45.75 23.72
CA GLU A 94 6.97 45.47 24.65
C GLU A 94 7.20 43.95 24.80
N PRO A 95 8.44 43.51 25.09
CA PRO A 95 8.75 42.10 25.25
C PRO A 95 8.09 41.57 26.53
N MET A 96 7.02 40.80 26.38
CA MET A 96 6.51 39.96 27.45
C MET A 96 7.42 38.74 27.59
N ASP A 97 7.85 38.50 28.83
CA ASP A 97 8.56 37.29 29.22
C ASP A 97 7.81 36.04 28.72
N PRO A 98 8.52 34.98 28.25
CA PRO A 98 7.87 33.79 27.74
C PRO A 98 7.15 33.08 28.89
N GLU A 99 5.84 33.32 28.95
CA GLU A 99 4.91 32.56 29.76
C GLU A 99 5.07 31.10 29.36
N THR A 100 5.55 30.29 30.32
CA THR A 100 5.77 28.86 30.14
C THR A 100 4.39 28.21 30.03
N THR A 101 3.84 28.20 28.83
CA THR A 101 2.62 27.47 28.49
C THR A 101 2.90 25.99 28.71
N GLN A 102 2.37 25.47 29.81
CA GLN A 102 2.20 24.03 29.95
C GLN A 102 1.39 23.54 28.74
N PRO A 103 1.81 22.45 28.07
CA PRO A 103 1.07 21.92 26.94
C PRO A 103 -0.35 21.62 27.39
N THR A 104 -1.30 22.25 26.71
CA THR A 104 -2.72 21.96 26.82
C THR A 104 -2.91 20.45 26.71
N PRO A 105 -3.68 19.80 27.61
CA PRO A 105 -3.99 18.38 27.47
C PRO A 105 -4.55 18.16 26.06
N LEU A 106 -3.94 17.22 25.32
CA LEU A 106 -4.40 16.80 23.98
C LEU A 106 -5.92 16.69 24.01
N THR A 107 -6.59 17.67 23.40
CA THR A 107 -8.02 17.60 23.14
C THR A 107 -8.24 16.31 22.40
N GLN A 108 -8.98 15.39 23.03
CA GLN A 108 -9.42 14.14 22.45
C GLN A 108 -9.90 14.42 21.02
N THR A 109 -9.08 14.07 20.06
CA THR A 109 -9.27 14.37 18.64
C THR A 109 -10.56 13.71 18.18
N ASN A 110 -11.20 14.27 17.16
CA ASN A 110 -12.42 13.72 16.57
C ASN A 110 -12.20 12.36 15.88
N TYR A 111 -10.96 11.84 15.89
CA TYR A 111 -10.52 10.63 15.18
C TYR A 111 -10.53 9.38 16.06
N SER A 112 -10.46 9.53 17.39
CA SER A 112 -10.46 8.42 18.34
C SER A 112 -11.70 7.52 18.24
N ILE A 113 -12.87 8.09 17.94
CA ILE A 113 -14.12 7.32 17.74
C ILE A 113 -14.08 6.51 16.44
N PRO A 114 -13.80 7.10 15.27
CA PRO A 114 -13.60 6.34 14.02
C PRO A 114 -12.57 5.22 14.14
N VAL A 115 -11.43 5.48 14.79
CA VAL A 115 -10.39 4.47 15.06
C VAL A 115 -10.95 3.32 15.88
N ALA A 116 -11.59 3.59 17.02
CA ALA A 116 -12.16 2.56 17.88
C ALA A 116 -13.23 1.71 17.17
N ASN A 117 -14.06 2.34 16.32
CA ASN A 117 -15.07 1.62 15.54
C ASN A 117 -14.44 0.67 14.52
N ALA A 118 -13.39 1.10 13.80
CA ALA A 118 -12.68 0.27 12.84
C ALA A 118 -11.90 -0.87 13.51
N ILE A 119 -11.30 -0.65 14.69
CA ILE A 119 -10.72 -1.74 15.50
C ILE A 119 -11.79 -2.79 15.83
N LYS A 120 -12.97 -2.34 16.27
CA LYS A 120 -14.10 -3.23 16.60
C LYS A 120 -14.57 -4.02 15.39
N PHE A 121 -14.58 -3.44 14.19
CA PHE A 121 -14.91 -4.14 12.94
C PHE A 121 -14.02 -5.37 12.75
N PHE A 122 -12.70 -5.24 12.98
CA PHE A 122 -11.75 -6.36 12.84
C PHE A 122 -11.80 -7.41 13.94
N GLY A 123 -12.49 -7.14 15.06
CA GLY A 123 -12.69 -8.11 16.13
C GLY A 123 -13.31 -9.43 15.66
N GLN A 124 -14.00 -9.45 14.52
CA GLN A 124 -14.65 -10.64 13.95
C GLN A 124 -14.11 -11.08 12.58
N SER A 125 -13.15 -10.35 12.00
CA SER A 125 -12.63 -10.65 10.66
C SER A 125 -12.00 -12.05 10.59
N GLN A 126 -12.23 -12.73 9.46
CA GLN A 126 -11.68 -14.05 9.13
C GLN A 126 -10.74 -13.99 7.92
N GLU A 127 -10.35 -12.78 7.51
CA GLU A 127 -9.46 -12.57 6.36
C GLU A 127 -8.02 -12.63 6.85
N ALA A 128 -7.25 -13.58 6.31
CA ALA A 128 -5.90 -13.84 6.79
C ALA A 128 -5.00 -12.62 6.53
N GLU A 129 -5.06 -12.07 5.32
CA GLU A 129 -4.32 -10.91 4.87
C GLU A 129 -4.55 -9.69 5.78
N ALA A 130 -5.79 -9.48 6.24
CA ALA A 130 -6.09 -8.45 7.22
C ALA A 130 -5.23 -8.63 8.50
N MET A 131 -5.09 -9.86 8.99
CA MET A 131 -4.32 -10.13 10.22
C MET A 131 -2.85 -9.73 10.10
N LEU A 132 -2.24 -9.78 8.91
CA LEU A 132 -0.86 -9.31 8.72
C LEU A 132 -0.77 -7.79 8.92
N TRP A 133 -1.72 -7.04 8.38
CA TRP A 133 -1.78 -5.58 8.56
C TRP A 133 -2.16 -5.18 9.99
N LEU A 134 -3.01 -5.96 10.67
CA LEU A 134 -3.30 -5.74 12.08
C LEU A 134 -2.06 -5.99 12.96
N ASP A 135 -1.22 -6.98 12.63
CA ASP A 135 0.09 -7.16 13.28
C ASP A 135 1.01 -5.96 13.06
N VAL A 136 1.06 -5.41 11.84
CA VAL A 136 1.78 -4.15 11.55
C VAL A 136 1.28 -3.04 12.46
N MET A 137 -0.03 -2.87 12.60
CA MET A 137 -0.60 -1.81 13.46
C MET A 137 -0.26 -2.02 14.94
N HIS A 138 -0.27 -3.27 15.42
CA HIS A 138 0.19 -3.59 16.77
C HIS A 138 1.66 -3.17 16.97
N ARG A 139 2.54 -3.57 16.05
CA ARG A 139 3.98 -3.26 16.16
C ARG A 139 4.29 -1.78 16.00
N ARG A 140 3.60 -1.08 15.09
CA ARG A 140 3.89 0.34 14.79
C ARG A 140 3.24 1.31 15.77
N PHE A 141 2.02 1.03 16.22
CA PHE A 141 1.22 1.98 17.02
C PHE A 141 0.87 1.46 18.43
N GLY A 142 1.21 0.20 18.77
CA GLY A 142 0.94 -0.36 20.10
C GLY A 142 -0.52 -0.74 20.34
N ILE A 143 -1.27 -1.12 19.29
CA ILE A 143 -2.69 -1.50 19.40
C ILE A 143 -2.83 -2.92 19.96
N GLU A 144 -3.06 -3.02 21.27
CA GLU A 144 -3.12 -4.27 22.03
C GLU A 144 -4.23 -5.23 21.55
N GLU A 145 -5.32 -4.72 20.98
CA GLU A 145 -6.38 -5.53 20.38
C GLU A 145 -5.86 -6.47 19.28
N PHE A 146 -4.73 -6.13 18.68
CA PHE A 146 -4.12 -6.84 17.56
C PHE A 146 -2.89 -7.68 17.93
N VAL A 147 -2.56 -7.81 19.22
CA VAL A 147 -1.38 -8.58 19.69
C VAL A 147 -1.34 -10.04 19.22
N ASN A 148 -2.51 -10.65 18.97
CA ASN A 148 -2.62 -12.05 18.53
C ASN A 148 -2.84 -12.20 17.02
N SER A 149 -2.66 -11.15 16.22
CA SER A 149 -3.02 -11.17 14.79
C SER A 149 -2.20 -12.18 13.99
N LEU A 150 -0.88 -12.26 14.20
CA LEU A 150 -0.06 -13.28 13.54
C LEU A 150 -0.48 -14.71 13.91
N GLN A 151 -0.84 -14.97 15.16
CA GLN A 151 -1.35 -16.28 15.56
C GLN A 151 -2.68 -16.61 14.84
N ARG A 152 -3.57 -15.63 14.68
CA ARG A 152 -4.83 -15.79 13.93
C ARG A 152 -4.58 -16.02 12.44
N PHE A 153 -3.60 -15.32 11.85
CA PHE A 153 -3.15 -15.57 10.48
C PHE A 153 -2.77 -17.05 10.29
N ASP A 154 -1.89 -17.57 11.15
CA ASP A 154 -1.40 -18.95 11.06
C ASP A 154 -2.55 -19.96 11.17
N GLN A 155 -3.55 -19.69 12.03
CA GLN A 155 -4.75 -20.52 12.15
C GLN A 155 -5.62 -20.50 10.89
N LEU A 156 -5.86 -19.32 10.31
CA LEU A 156 -6.67 -19.17 9.10
C LEU A 156 -6.03 -19.86 7.89
N VAL A 157 -4.73 -19.67 7.70
CA VAL A 157 -3.97 -20.32 6.64
C VAL A 157 -3.94 -21.84 6.80
N TYR A 158 -3.80 -22.34 8.03
CA TYR A 158 -3.85 -23.77 8.31
C TYR A 158 -5.20 -24.39 7.92
N LEU A 159 -6.31 -23.68 8.16
CA LEU A 159 -7.66 -24.12 7.83
C LEU A 159 -7.99 -24.03 6.32
N HIS A 160 -7.27 -23.18 5.58
CA HIS A 160 -7.48 -22.91 4.15
C HIS A 160 -6.19 -23.11 3.33
N PRO A 161 -5.67 -24.35 3.23
CA PRO A 161 -4.38 -24.63 2.59
C PRO A 161 -4.36 -24.37 1.07
N ASP A 162 -5.53 -24.24 0.44
CA ASP A 162 -5.73 -23.84 -0.95
C ASP A 162 -5.29 -22.39 -1.22
N ARG A 163 -5.33 -21.52 -0.20
CA ARG A 163 -4.80 -20.15 -0.25
C ARG A 163 -3.29 -20.09 -0.01
N SER A 164 -2.56 -21.02 -0.61
CA SER A 164 -1.12 -21.20 -0.37
C SER A 164 -0.23 -19.97 -0.65
N SER A 165 -0.58 -19.15 -1.64
CA SER A 165 0.18 -17.94 -1.98
C SER A 165 0.17 -16.90 -0.85
N VAL A 166 -0.89 -16.88 -0.02
CA VAL A 166 -1.01 -15.98 1.15
C VAL A 166 0.13 -16.21 2.15
N ARG A 167 0.69 -17.44 2.21
CA ARG A 167 1.86 -17.74 3.06
C ARG A 167 3.10 -16.93 2.69
N LEU A 168 3.22 -16.50 1.44
CA LEU A 168 4.34 -15.65 1.02
C LEU A 168 4.29 -14.29 1.73
N PHE A 169 3.09 -13.75 1.95
CA PHE A 169 2.93 -12.47 2.65
C PHE A 169 3.18 -12.54 4.15
N ARG A 170 3.26 -13.74 4.75
CA ARG A 170 3.65 -13.91 6.16
C ARG A 170 5.01 -13.27 6.49
N ARG A 171 5.87 -13.05 5.49
CA ARG A 171 7.13 -12.29 5.58
C ARG A 171 6.97 -10.88 6.14
N ILE A 172 5.79 -10.26 5.99
CA ILE A 172 5.47 -8.97 6.61
C ILE A 172 5.62 -9.04 8.14
N ALA A 173 5.20 -10.15 8.75
CA ALA A 173 5.15 -10.31 10.20
C ALA A 173 6.25 -11.23 10.77
N ASP A 174 6.86 -12.07 9.94
CA ASP A 174 7.96 -12.96 10.34
C ASP A 174 9.14 -12.80 9.40
N TYR A 175 10.26 -12.33 9.95
CA TYR A 175 11.45 -12.14 9.14
C TYR A 175 11.85 -13.45 8.46
N ASP A 176 11.95 -14.54 9.21
CA ASP A 176 12.46 -15.83 8.72
C ASP A 176 11.44 -16.65 7.93
N ASN A 177 10.35 -16.04 7.45
CA ASN A 177 9.35 -16.74 6.67
C ASN A 177 9.98 -17.43 5.43
N PRO A 178 9.87 -18.76 5.30
CA PRO A 178 10.51 -19.50 4.22
C PRO A 178 9.84 -19.22 2.88
N VAL A 179 10.64 -19.12 1.82
CA VAL A 179 10.14 -19.07 0.44
C VAL A 179 10.16 -20.47 -0.14
N TYR A 180 8.99 -20.94 -0.59
CA TYR A 180 8.88 -22.19 -1.34
C TYR A 180 8.71 -21.90 -2.82
N ALA A 181 9.57 -22.50 -3.66
CA ALA A 181 9.50 -22.34 -5.11
C ALA A 181 8.11 -22.67 -5.70
N GLU A 182 7.38 -23.60 -5.09
CA GLU A 182 6.01 -23.95 -5.52
C GLU A 182 4.98 -22.86 -5.21
N ASP A 183 5.18 -22.07 -4.15
CA ASP A 183 4.31 -20.95 -3.83
C ASP A 183 4.58 -19.79 -4.82
N LEU A 184 5.85 -19.56 -5.19
CA LEU A 184 6.22 -18.58 -6.23
C LEU A 184 5.59 -18.88 -7.60
N LYS A 185 5.56 -20.15 -8.03
CA LYS A 185 4.94 -20.57 -9.30
C LYS A 185 3.43 -20.33 -9.36
N ARG A 186 2.78 -20.22 -8.19
CA ARG A 186 1.33 -19.99 -8.06
C ARG A 186 0.97 -18.50 -8.10
N VAL A 187 1.95 -17.61 -8.07
CA VAL A 187 1.72 -16.16 -8.19
C VAL A 187 1.22 -15.88 -9.62
N LYS A 188 -0.04 -15.43 -9.73
CA LYS A 188 -0.69 -15.09 -11.00
C LYS A 188 -1.15 -13.63 -11.08
N SER A 189 -1.42 -13.01 -9.93
CA SER A 189 -1.82 -11.61 -9.87
C SER A 189 -0.71 -10.70 -10.37
N ALA A 190 -1.04 -9.72 -11.23
CA ALA A 190 -0.10 -8.71 -11.68
C ALA A 190 0.41 -7.84 -10.51
N LEU A 191 -0.45 -7.59 -9.52
CA LEU A 191 -0.11 -6.83 -8.33
C LEU A 191 0.88 -7.58 -7.42
N ASP A 192 0.70 -8.89 -7.27
CA ASP A 192 1.64 -9.73 -6.51
C ASP A 192 3.01 -9.82 -7.20
N ARG A 193 3.04 -9.73 -8.53
CA ARG A 193 4.30 -9.67 -9.29
C ARG A 193 5.06 -8.35 -9.08
N ILE A 194 4.38 -7.29 -8.69
CA ILE A 194 5.00 -6.03 -8.27
C ILE A 194 5.55 -6.18 -6.85
N THR A 195 4.77 -6.71 -5.92
CA THR A 195 5.07 -6.61 -4.48
C THR A 195 5.92 -7.75 -3.93
N LEU A 196 5.75 -8.99 -4.38
CA LEU A 196 6.48 -10.13 -3.83
C LEU A 196 7.99 -10.09 -4.08
N PRO A 197 8.51 -9.65 -5.25
CA PRO A 197 9.95 -9.49 -5.41
C PRO A 197 10.54 -8.48 -4.42
N ALA A 198 9.87 -7.34 -4.17
CA ALA A 198 10.28 -6.37 -3.15
C ALA A 198 10.24 -6.95 -1.72
N LEU A 199 9.22 -7.73 -1.40
CA LEU A 199 9.06 -8.34 -0.08
C LEU A 199 10.23 -9.28 0.29
N TYR A 200 10.88 -9.86 -0.71
CA TYR A 200 11.94 -10.86 -0.57
C TYR A 200 13.27 -10.45 -1.20
N CYS A 201 13.46 -9.17 -1.53
CA CYS A 201 14.64 -8.69 -2.26
C CYS A 201 15.96 -8.87 -1.48
N ASP A 202 15.90 -9.03 -0.16
CA ASP A 202 17.06 -9.34 0.69
C ASP A 202 17.52 -10.81 0.57
N ARG A 203 16.72 -11.65 -0.10
CA ARG A 203 16.91 -13.12 -0.19
C ARG A 203 16.94 -13.64 -1.61
N LEU A 204 16.25 -12.96 -2.50
CA LEU A 204 16.09 -13.35 -3.90
C LEU A 204 16.48 -12.16 -4.77
N ASP A 205 17.23 -12.45 -5.82
CA ASP A 205 17.49 -11.45 -6.85
C ASP A 205 16.17 -10.98 -7.47
N PHE A 206 16.11 -9.70 -7.83
CA PHE A 206 14.98 -9.20 -8.60
C PHE A 206 14.89 -9.93 -9.94
N PRO A 207 13.67 -10.16 -10.46
CA PRO A 207 13.48 -10.56 -11.84
C PRO A 207 14.21 -9.59 -12.79
N SER A 208 14.77 -10.10 -13.89
CA SER A 208 15.55 -9.26 -14.83
C SER A 208 14.73 -8.14 -15.47
N ASP A 209 13.39 -8.28 -15.51
CA ASP A 209 12.43 -7.31 -16.02
C ASP A 209 11.79 -6.45 -14.92
N TYR A 210 12.23 -6.56 -13.67
CA TYR A 210 11.53 -5.96 -12.54
C TYR A 210 11.47 -4.43 -12.61
N LEU A 211 12.54 -3.77 -13.08
CA LEU A 211 12.52 -2.32 -13.31
C LEU A 211 11.39 -1.91 -14.28
N LEU A 212 11.25 -2.63 -15.38
CA LEU A 212 10.17 -2.40 -16.35
C LEU A 212 8.79 -2.63 -15.72
N VAL A 213 8.66 -3.60 -14.80
CA VAL A 213 7.42 -3.85 -14.06
C VAL A 213 7.06 -2.67 -13.16
N LEU A 214 8.04 -2.06 -12.49
CA LEU A 214 7.82 -0.87 -11.66
C LEU A 214 7.43 0.35 -12.51
N GLU A 215 8.16 0.61 -13.59
CA GLU A 215 7.87 1.71 -14.52
C GLU A 215 6.49 1.59 -15.15
N GLU A 216 6.14 0.39 -15.61
CA GLU A 216 4.84 0.10 -16.19
C GLU A 216 3.72 0.24 -15.14
N GLY A 217 3.96 -0.18 -13.89
CA GLY A 217 3.00 -0.02 -12.81
C GLY A 217 2.70 1.45 -12.49
N VAL A 218 3.73 2.31 -12.46
CA VAL A 218 3.54 3.77 -12.33
C VAL A 218 2.76 4.33 -13.51
N ARG A 219 3.12 3.94 -14.75
CA ARG A 219 2.47 4.40 -15.98
C ARG A 219 1.00 3.99 -16.07
N GLN A 220 0.65 2.80 -15.59
CA GLN A 220 -0.74 2.32 -15.56
C GLN A 220 -1.60 3.08 -14.54
N GLY A 221 -1.01 3.57 -13.45
CA GLY A 221 -1.77 4.24 -12.39
C GLY A 221 -2.63 3.28 -11.56
N GLY A 222 -3.58 3.84 -10.81
CA GLY A 222 -4.53 3.09 -10.00
C GLY A 222 -3.85 2.08 -9.05
N TYR A 223 -4.41 0.87 -8.95
CA TYR A 223 -3.88 -0.17 -8.04
C TYR A 223 -2.45 -0.61 -8.39
N HIS A 224 -2.02 -0.51 -9.66
CA HIS A 224 -0.64 -0.86 -9.99
C HIS A 224 0.33 0.16 -9.39
N LEU A 225 -0.01 1.44 -9.47
CA LEU A 225 0.80 2.53 -8.92
C LEU A 225 0.89 2.47 -7.38
N THR A 226 -0.22 2.18 -6.68
CA THR A 226 -0.20 2.01 -5.22
C THR A 226 0.63 0.79 -4.80
N HIS A 227 0.59 -0.29 -5.58
CA HIS A 227 1.43 -1.46 -5.32
C HIS A 227 2.90 -1.24 -5.63
N VAL A 228 3.25 -0.37 -6.59
CA VAL A 228 4.64 0.07 -6.80
C VAL A 228 5.14 0.88 -5.60
N LEU A 229 4.31 1.76 -5.02
CA LEU A 229 4.65 2.46 -3.79
C LEU A 229 4.87 1.49 -2.61
N LEU A 230 3.99 0.48 -2.44
CA LEU A 230 4.18 -0.54 -1.42
C LEU A 230 5.46 -1.36 -1.63
N ALA A 231 5.75 -1.74 -2.87
CA ALA A 231 7.00 -2.42 -3.22
C ALA A 231 8.22 -1.55 -2.88
N TRP A 232 8.18 -0.25 -3.19
CA TRP A 232 9.25 0.68 -2.84
C TRP A 232 9.49 0.77 -1.33
N ILE A 233 8.43 0.84 -0.52
CA ILE A 233 8.53 0.82 0.95
C ILE A 233 9.28 -0.43 1.41
N TRP A 234 8.95 -1.61 0.88
CA TRP A 234 9.61 -2.86 1.27
C TRP A 234 11.05 -2.97 0.77
N ILE A 235 11.36 -2.45 -0.43
CA ILE A 235 12.74 -2.36 -0.94
C ILE A 235 13.60 -1.55 0.03
N GLN A 236 13.10 -0.40 0.47
CA GLN A 236 13.79 0.47 1.42
C GLN A 236 13.98 -0.19 2.79
N GLU A 237 12.92 -0.80 3.35
CA GLU A 237 13.00 -1.45 4.67
C GLU A 237 13.90 -2.70 4.68
N ASN A 238 13.99 -3.41 3.56
CA ASN A 238 14.91 -4.53 3.39
C ASN A 238 16.35 -4.10 3.05
N GLY A 239 16.60 -2.81 2.80
CA GLY A 239 17.91 -2.28 2.43
C GLY A 239 18.39 -2.76 1.06
N CYS A 240 17.46 -3.04 0.15
CA CYS A 240 17.77 -3.47 -1.21
C CYS A 240 18.01 -2.26 -2.12
N GLU A 241 18.90 -2.42 -3.10
CA GLU A 241 19.20 -1.38 -4.08
C GLU A 241 18.51 -1.70 -5.41
N VAL A 242 17.84 -0.70 -5.99
CA VAL A 242 17.27 -0.75 -7.34
C VAL A 242 17.72 0.50 -8.08
N ASP A 243 18.26 0.32 -9.28
CA ASP A 243 18.70 1.42 -10.14
C ASP A 243 17.49 2.03 -10.84
N LEU A 244 16.92 3.08 -10.23
CA LEU A 244 15.77 3.82 -10.73
C LEU A 244 16.22 5.11 -11.40
N ALA A 245 15.48 5.55 -12.41
CA ALA A 245 15.72 6.84 -13.05
C ALA A 245 15.61 8.00 -12.06
N ASP A 246 16.42 9.05 -12.26
CA ASP A 246 16.34 10.28 -11.49
C ASP A 246 14.91 10.84 -11.51
N GLY A 247 14.37 11.17 -10.33
CA GLY A 247 13.02 11.74 -10.19
C GLY A 247 11.89 10.71 -10.12
N PHE A 248 12.14 9.43 -10.44
CA PHE A 248 11.12 8.37 -10.44
C PHE A 248 10.34 8.28 -9.12
N ILE A 249 11.05 8.37 -7.98
CA ILE A 249 10.46 8.26 -6.64
C ILE A 249 9.52 9.44 -6.34
N GLU A 250 9.95 10.65 -6.63
CA GLU A 250 9.13 11.86 -6.42
C GLU A 250 7.89 11.85 -7.34
N GLU A 251 8.06 11.46 -8.60
CA GLU A 251 6.96 11.30 -9.55
C GLU A 251 5.95 10.25 -9.07
N MET A 252 6.42 9.11 -8.55
CA MET A 252 5.55 8.07 -7.99
C MET A 252 4.76 8.56 -6.77
N TYR A 253 5.38 9.32 -5.86
CA TYR A 253 4.67 9.89 -4.70
C TYR A 253 3.60 10.88 -5.14
N HIS A 254 3.93 11.82 -6.04
CA HIS A 254 2.96 12.78 -6.56
C HIS A 254 1.84 12.10 -7.37
N ALA A 255 2.15 11.05 -8.13
CA ALA A 255 1.15 10.27 -8.84
C ALA A 255 0.18 9.57 -7.88
N ASN A 256 0.66 9.02 -6.76
CA ASN A 256 -0.20 8.44 -5.72
C ASN A 256 -1.08 9.51 -5.07
N ALA A 257 -0.52 10.67 -4.74
CA ALA A 257 -1.28 11.77 -4.18
C ALA A 257 -2.40 12.25 -5.12
N ALA A 258 -2.15 12.22 -6.44
CA ALA A 258 -3.14 12.56 -7.46
C ALA A 258 -4.31 11.56 -7.58
N LEU A 259 -4.21 10.36 -6.96
CA LEU A 259 -5.34 9.42 -6.85
C LEU A 259 -6.34 9.84 -5.77
N ILE A 260 -5.96 10.74 -4.86
CA ILE A 260 -6.78 11.14 -3.70
C ILE A 260 -7.71 12.30 -4.09
N ASN A 261 -8.94 12.31 -3.57
CA ASN A 261 -9.97 13.29 -3.85
C ASN A 261 -10.45 13.31 -5.32
N THR A 262 -10.23 12.23 -6.07
CA THR A 262 -10.74 12.10 -7.44
C THR A 262 -12.23 11.81 -7.48
N ASP A 263 -12.75 11.20 -6.42
CA ASP A 263 -14.12 10.71 -6.36
C ASP A 263 -14.96 11.46 -5.32
N PRO A 264 -16.29 11.55 -5.51
CA PRO A 264 -17.20 12.19 -4.55
C PRO A 264 -17.41 11.34 -3.28
N ILE A 265 -17.04 10.07 -3.31
CA ILE A 265 -17.13 9.12 -2.20
C ILE A 265 -15.74 8.55 -1.99
N VAL A 266 -15.35 8.37 -0.73
CA VAL A 266 -14.08 7.73 -0.39
C VAL A 266 -14.03 6.31 -0.95
N THR A 267 -13.07 6.06 -1.83
CA THR A 267 -12.91 4.73 -2.45
C THR A 267 -11.79 3.92 -1.78
N ASP A 268 -11.79 2.61 -2.04
CA ASP A 268 -10.70 1.71 -1.66
C ASP A 268 -9.35 2.20 -2.18
N LEU A 269 -9.29 2.58 -3.46
CA LEU A 269 -8.09 3.09 -4.11
C LEU A 269 -7.59 4.40 -3.47
N GLU A 270 -8.48 5.34 -3.14
CA GLU A 270 -8.10 6.58 -2.46
C GLU A 270 -7.51 6.30 -1.06
N LEU A 271 -8.11 5.36 -0.31
CA LEU A 271 -7.61 4.94 0.99
C LEU A 271 -6.28 4.18 0.89
N GLU A 272 -6.09 3.38 -0.16
CA GLU A 272 -4.84 2.67 -0.41
C GLU A 272 -3.69 3.64 -0.67
N ALA A 273 -3.90 4.60 -1.57
CA ALA A 273 -2.94 5.66 -1.87
C ALA A 273 -2.59 6.48 -0.62
N ALA A 274 -3.60 6.93 0.14
CA ALA A 274 -3.40 7.70 1.36
C ALA A 274 -2.65 6.91 2.44
N ALA A 275 -3.05 5.66 2.71
CA ALA A 275 -2.39 4.83 3.70
C ALA A 275 -0.92 4.56 3.34
N PHE A 276 -0.63 4.26 2.06
CA PHE A 276 0.73 3.96 1.63
C PHE A 276 1.63 5.20 1.55
N LEU A 277 1.07 6.39 1.24
CA LEU A 277 1.81 7.64 1.39
C LEU A 277 2.20 7.89 2.86
N CYS A 278 1.29 7.63 3.81
CA CYS A 278 1.64 7.70 5.23
C CYS A 278 2.72 6.68 5.62
N LEU A 279 2.66 5.44 5.09
CA LEU A 279 3.70 4.43 5.33
C LEU A 279 5.07 4.88 4.80
N ALA A 280 5.10 5.56 3.65
CA ALA A 280 6.30 6.12 3.02
C ALA A 280 6.79 7.42 3.68
N GLY A 281 6.10 7.92 4.71
CA GLY A 281 6.46 9.19 5.35
C GLY A 281 6.18 10.42 4.47
N GLN A 282 5.18 10.33 3.59
CA GLN A 282 4.75 11.37 2.65
C GLN A 282 3.31 11.85 2.95
N SER A 283 2.93 11.86 4.24
CA SER A 283 1.56 12.21 4.67
C SER A 283 1.19 13.67 4.37
N GLU A 284 2.16 14.55 4.21
CA GLU A 284 2.00 15.96 3.86
C GLU A 284 1.45 16.18 2.44
N LEU A 285 1.48 15.15 1.59
CA LEU A 285 0.85 15.18 0.27
C LEU A 285 -0.68 14.96 0.33
N ILE A 286 -1.23 14.66 1.51
CA ILE A 286 -2.64 14.36 1.72
C ILE A 286 -3.33 15.60 2.32
N ASP A 287 -4.41 16.06 1.67
CA ASP A 287 -5.19 17.22 2.14
C ASP A 287 -6.09 16.87 3.34
N ASP A 288 -6.17 17.76 4.33
CA ASP A 288 -7.04 17.63 5.50
C ASP A 288 -8.53 17.38 5.15
N ALA A 289 -9.01 17.92 4.01
CA ALA A 289 -10.37 17.69 3.53
C ALA A 289 -10.63 16.20 3.19
N PHE A 290 -9.59 15.45 2.81
CA PHE A 290 -9.72 14.01 2.60
C PHE A 290 -9.94 13.29 3.93
N LEU A 291 -9.23 13.68 5.00
CA LEU A 291 -9.42 13.11 6.33
C LEU A 291 -10.87 13.29 6.83
N ASP A 292 -11.43 14.49 6.68
CA ASP A 292 -12.82 14.77 7.04
C ASP A 292 -13.82 13.88 6.27
N ARG A 293 -13.55 13.61 4.98
CA ARG A 293 -14.34 12.68 4.16
C ARG A 293 -14.20 11.23 4.62
N VAL A 294 -13.00 10.78 4.96
CA VAL A 294 -12.75 9.42 5.47
C VAL A 294 -13.56 9.19 6.74
N ILE A 295 -13.56 10.14 7.68
CA ILE A 295 -14.34 10.05 8.91
C ILE A 295 -15.84 10.04 8.62
N SER A 296 -16.30 10.95 7.76
CA SER A 296 -17.73 11.13 7.47
C SER A 296 -18.32 9.97 6.67
N SER A 297 -17.49 9.18 5.98
CA SER A 297 -17.91 8.04 5.16
C SER A 297 -17.90 6.71 5.91
N GLN A 298 -17.37 6.66 7.15
CA GLN A 298 -17.35 5.42 7.92
C GLN A 298 -18.77 4.97 8.27
N GLY A 299 -19.06 3.69 8.03
CA GLY A 299 -20.31 3.06 8.39
C GLY A 299 -20.48 2.93 9.91
N ILE A 300 -21.74 2.73 10.34
CA ILE A 300 -22.08 2.56 11.76
C ILE A 300 -21.43 1.31 12.41
N ASP A 301 -21.02 0.35 11.60
CA ASP A 301 -20.29 -0.86 12.03
C ASP A 301 -18.78 -0.62 12.15
N GLY A 302 -18.29 0.55 11.77
CA GLY A 302 -16.87 0.92 11.76
C GLY A 302 -16.13 0.60 10.47
N GLY A 303 -16.79 -0.02 9.49
CA GLY A 303 -16.19 -0.32 8.19
C GLY A 303 -16.43 0.78 7.15
N TRP A 304 -15.69 0.72 6.06
CA TRP A 304 -15.94 1.51 4.85
C TRP A 304 -16.56 0.63 3.76
N GLU A 305 -17.48 1.20 2.98
CA GLU A 305 -18.24 0.45 1.99
C GLU A 305 -17.39 0.18 0.75
N SER A 306 -17.29 -1.09 0.35
CA SER A 306 -16.65 -1.52 -0.90
C SER A 306 -17.01 -2.97 -1.22
N SER A 307 -16.59 -3.48 -2.37
CA SER A 307 -16.70 -4.92 -2.71
C SER A 307 -15.88 -5.81 -1.77
N GLU A 308 -14.76 -5.31 -1.26
CA GLU A 308 -13.86 -6.00 -0.34
C GLU A 308 -13.77 -5.21 0.97
N ARG A 309 -14.89 -5.14 1.70
CA ARG A 309 -15.04 -4.27 2.88
C ARG A 309 -13.89 -4.36 3.89
N TRP A 310 -13.34 -5.55 4.10
CA TRP A 310 -12.22 -5.73 5.04
C TRP A 310 -10.96 -5.00 4.57
N HIS A 311 -10.69 -4.98 3.26
CA HIS A 311 -9.50 -4.36 2.67
C HIS A 311 -9.57 -2.84 2.84
N THR A 312 -10.68 -2.26 2.38
CA THR A 312 -10.95 -0.83 2.54
C THR A 312 -10.93 -0.41 4.00
N THR A 313 -11.45 -1.25 4.90
CA THR A 313 -11.45 -0.95 6.33
C THR A 313 -10.06 -1.04 6.95
N VAL A 314 -9.17 -1.92 6.48
CA VAL A 314 -7.80 -2.01 7.03
C VAL A 314 -6.97 -0.83 6.56
N LEU A 315 -7.17 -0.38 5.32
CA LEU A 315 -6.56 0.83 4.78
C LEU A 315 -7.05 2.09 5.49
N GLY A 316 -8.36 2.24 5.66
CA GLY A 316 -8.95 3.35 6.42
C GLY A 316 -8.45 3.39 7.86
N LEU A 317 -8.37 2.24 8.53
CA LEU A 317 -7.79 2.14 9.86
C LEU A 317 -6.31 2.53 9.87
N LEU A 318 -5.52 2.03 8.93
CA LEU A 318 -4.08 2.32 8.84
C LEU A 318 -3.83 3.82 8.66
N PHE A 319 -4.57 4.46 7.76
CA PHE A 319 -4.51 5.89 7.54
C PHE A 319 -4.86 6.68 8.82
N LEU A 320 -5.98 6.35 9.48
CA LEU A 320 -6.38 7.03 10.71
C LEU A 320 -5.40 6.81 11.87
N MET A 321 -4.71 5.67 11.93
CA MET A 321 -3.66 5.43 12.93
C MET A 321 -2.46 6.38 12.75
N HIS A 322 -2.05 6.64 11.51
CA HIS A 322 -0.99 7.61 11.24
C HIS A 322 -1.39 9.04 11.61
N VAL A 323 -2.68 9.38 11.52
CA VAL A 323 -3.21 10.69 11.92
C VAL A 323 -3.32 10.80 13.45
N GLU A 324 -3.81 9.76 14.13
CA GLU A 324 -4.00 9.75 15.58
C GLU A 324 -2.67 9.66 16.36
N PHE A 325 -1.69 8.94 15.81
CA PHE A 325 -0.41 8.67 16.46
C PHE A 325 0.77 9.17 15.62
N PRO A 326 0.88 10.48 15.33
CA PRO A 326 1.95 11.01 14.50
C PRO A 326 3.32 10.76 15.15
N SER A 327 4.28 10.32 14.35
CA SER A 327 5.65 10.07 14.76
C SER A 327 6.62 10.46 13.64
N ASP A 328 7.77 11.03 14.01
CA ASP A 328 8.88 11.31 13.09
C ASP A 328 9.52 10.02 12.55
N ALA A 329 9.35 8.90 13.28
CA ALA A 329 9.80 7.59 12.87
C ALA A 329 8.90 6.51 13.48
N TYR A 330 8.43 5.60 12.64
CA TYR A 330 7.69 4.42 13.06
C TYR A 330 8.61 3.19 13.01
N PRO A 331 8.33 2.14 13.80
CA PRO A 331 8.87 0.81 13.53
C PRO A 331 8.62 0.38 12.07
N PRO A 332 9.44 -0.48 11.47
CA PRO A 332 9.24 -0.91 10.08
C PRO A 332 7.94 -1.70 9.90
N VAL A 333 7.37 -1.62 8.70
CA VAL A 333 6.24 -2.46 8.26
C VAL A 333 6.66 -3.92 8.26
N LEU A 334 7.83 -4.24 7.72
CA LEU A 334 8.39 -5.58 7.74
C LEU A 334 8.95 -5.90 9.12
N SER A 335 8.72 -7.14 9.58
CA SER A 335 9.37 -7.66 10.77
C SER A 335 10.88 -7.64 10.59
N PRO A 336 11.65 -6.98 11.48
CA PRO A 336 13.08 -6.80 11.30
C PRO A 336 13.85 -8.11 11.46
N CYS A 337 15.05 -8.16 10.90
CA CYS A 337 15.99 -9.26 11.14
C CYS A 337 16.27 -9.39 12.64
N PRO A 338 16.19 -10.61 13.23
CA PRO A 338 16.64 -10.83 14.60
C PRO A 338 18.11 -10.41 14.76
N ALA A 339 18.39 -9.57 15.77
CA ALA A 339 19.71 -9.01 16.04
C ALA A 339 20.75 -10.04 16.52
#